data_AF-A0A3B9L0D3-F1
#
_entry.id   AF-A0A3B9L0D3-F1
#
_cell.length_a   1.000
_cell.length_b   1.000
_cell.length_c   1.000
_cell.angle_alpha   90.00
_cell.angle_beta   90.00
_cell.angle_gamma   90.00
#
_symmetry.space_group_name_H-M   'P 1'
#
loop_
_entity.id
_entity.type
_entity.pdbx_description
1 polymer ?
#
loop_
_entity_poly.entity_id
_entity_poly.type
_entity_poly.pdbx_seq_one_letter_code
_entity_poly.pdbx_strand_id
1 'polypeptide(L)' 'EPYVSQRGEAHLGGGDMGLGFFIAKTLIERTGGRIATRNRTPPKRGAVVQTLWPLTLLQAPDLD' A
#
# COMPACT_ATOMS: atom_id res chain seq x y z
N GLU A 1 4.57 4.48 24.31
CA GLU A 1 5.19 3.72 23.19
C GLU A 1 4.34 3.95 21.92
N PRO A 2 4.84 4.58 20.83
CA PRO A 2 3.93 5.28 19.92
C PRO A 2 3.91 4.73 18.48
N TYR A 3 3.36 3.54 18.25
CA TYR A 3 3.05 3.09 16.87
C TYR A 3 1.63 2.53 16.68
N VAL A 4 0.77 2.64 17.68
CA VAL A 4 -0.62 2.18 17.58
C VAL A 4 -1.53 3.36 17.89
N SER A 5 -1.96 4.10 16.86
CA SER A 5 -3.10 5.00 17.00
C SER A 5 -4.38 4.15 17.01
N GLN A 6 -5.10 4.19 18.12
CA GLN A 6 -6.48 3.69 18.20
C GLN A 6 -7.33 4.48 17.19
N ARG A 7 -8.09 3.76 16.35
CA ARG A 7 -9.01 4.35 15.37
C ARG A 7 -10.10 5.14 16.10
N GLY A 8 -9.92 6.45 16.20
CA GLY A 8 -11.01 7.39 16.45
C GLY A 8 -11.85 7.54 15.18
N GLU A 9 -13.17 7.58 15.36
CA GLU A 9 -14.24 7.63 14.34
C GLU A 9 -14.25 8.92 13.47
N ALA A 10 -13.10 9.58 13.28
CA ALA A 10 -12.99 10.90 12.65
C ALA A 10 -12.49 10.86 11.19
N HIS A 11 -12.53 9.73 10.49
CA HIS A 11 -12.02 9.59 9.10
C HIS A 11 -13.09 9.11 8.12
N LEU A 12 -14.34 9.59 8.27
CA LEU A 12 -15.41 9.38 7.29
C LEU A 12 -15.35 10.34 6.09
N GLY A 13 -14.36 11.22 6.01
CA GLY A 13 -14.16 12.11 4.87
C GLY A 13 -12.68 12.38 4.64
N GLY A 14 -12.08 11.65 3.69
CA GLY A 14 -10.79 11.93 3.06
C GLY A 14 -9.69 12.49 3.98
N GLY A 15 -8.93 11.63 4.63
CA GLY A 15 -7.80 12.08 5.42
C GLY A 15 -6.93 10.91 5.82
N ASP A 16 -5.84 10.75 5.10
CA ASP A 16 -4.73 9.86 5.37
C ASP A 16 -4.93 8.36 5.16
N MET A 17 -4.06 7.85 4.28
CA MET A 17 -3.98 6.48 3.81
C MET A 17 -3.25 5.69 4.90
N GLY A 18 -3.96 5.39 6.00
CA GLY A 18 -3.42 5.05 7.33
C GLY A 18 -2.02 4.40 7.33
N LEU A 19 -1.16 4.84 8.25
CA LEU A 19 0.30 4.60 8.32
C LEU A 19 0.84 3.31 7.65
N GLY A 20 0.24 2.15 7.92
CA GLY A 20 0.67 0.88 7.31
C GLY A 20 0.62 0.90 5.78
N PHE A 21 -0.40 1.49 5.18
CA PHE A 21 -0.49 1.65 3.74
C PHE A 21 0.55 2.67 3.24
N PHE A 22 0.75 3.79 3.93
CA PHE A 22 1.78 4.77 3.59
C PHE A 22 3.19 4.15 3.55
N ILE A 23 3.54 3.37 4.58
CA ILE A 23 4.82 2.64 4.63
C ILE A 23 4.92 1.66 3.45
N ALA A 24 3.87 0.87 3.20
CA ALA A 24 3.85 -0.09 2.10
C ALA A 24 4.04 0.60 0.74
N LYS A 25 3.26 1.65 0.43
CA LYS A 25 3.41 2.45 -0.79
C LYS A 25 4.84 2.94 -0.96
N THR A 26 5.41 3.51 0.10
CA THR A 26 6.78 4.02 0.08
C THR A 26 7.79 2.92 -0.25
N LEU A 27 7.70 1.75 0.39
CA LEU A 27 8.62 0.64 0.11
C LEU A 27 8.45 0.09 -1.31
N ILE A 28 7.21 -0.04 -1.79
CA ILE A 28 6.91 -0.48 -3.15
C ILE A 28 7.54 0.46 -4.17
N GLU A 29 7.31 1.77 -4.03
CA GLU A 29 7.82 2.78 -4.98
C GLU A 29 9.34 2.90 -4.92
N ARG A 30 9.94 2.83 -3.73
CA ARG A 30 11.41 2.88 -3.56
C ARG A 30 12.12 1.66 -4.16
N THR A 31 11.44 0.52 -4.26
CA THR A 31 11.99 -0.70 -4.89
C THR A 31 11.66 -0.79 -6.39
N GLY A 32 11.17 0.30 -7.00
CA GLY A 32 10.84 0.37 -8.42
C GLY A 32 9.51 -0.29 -8.79
N GLY A 33 8.72 -0.67 -7.78
CA GLY A 33 7.35 -1.14 -7.95
C GLY A 33 6.37 0.00 -8.21
N ARG A 34 5.21 -0.35 -8.73
CA ARG A 34 4.05 0.54 -8.91
C ARG A 34 2.88 0.01 -8.12
N ILE A 35 2.08 0.91 -7.55
CA ILE A 35 0.86 0.58 -6.81
C ILE A 35 -0.32 1.35 -7.36
N ALA A 36 -1.46 0.66 -7.51
CA ALA A 36 -2.74 1.24 -7.87
C ALA A 36 -3.81 0.76 -6.89
N THR A 37 -4.68 1.68 -6.46
CA THR A 37 -5.81 1.36 -5.60
C THR A 37 -7.11 1.73 -6.30
N ARG A 38 -8.14 0.91 -6.09
CA ARG A 38 -9.50 1.27 -6.44
C ARG A 38 -10.48 0.61 -5.50
N ASN A 39 -11.67 1.18 -5.37
CA ASN A 39 -12.79 0.45 -4.81
C ASN A 39 -13.36 -0.50 -5.87
N ARG A 40 -13.93 -1.61 -5.42
CA ARG A 40 -14.66 -2.50 -6.32
C ARG A 40 -15.86 -1.76 -6.92
N THR A 41 -16.14 -2.07 -8.19
CA THR A 41 -17.32 -1.54 -8.86
C THR A 41 -18.58 -2.03 -8.16
N PRO A 42 -19.55 -1.15 -7.84
CA PRO A 42 -20.85 -1.55 -7.32
C PRO A 42 -21.51 -2.63 -8.20
N PRO A 43 -22.25 -3.59 -7.62
CA PRO A 43 -22.66 -3.69 -6.21
C PRO A 43 -21.60 -4.30 -5.28
N LYS A 44 -20.42 -4.67 -5.81
CA LYS A 44 -19.37 -5.30 -5.01
C LYS A 44 -18.76 -4.28 -4.05
N ARG A 45 -18.52 -4.69 -2.80
CA ARG A 45 -17.88 -3.87 -1.77
C ARG A 45 -16.42 -4.28 -1.55
N GLY A 46 -15.62 -3.34 -1.06
CA GLY A 46 -14.22 -3.53 -0.69
C GLY A 46 -13.23 -2.81 -1.61
N ALA A 47 -11.97 -2.80 -1.19
CA ALA A 47 -10.86 -2.23 -1.93
C ALA A 47 -10.11 -3.29 -2.73
N VAL A 48 -9.54 -2.89 -3.86
CA VAL A 48 -8.60 -3.66 -4.66
C VAL A 48 -7.30 -2.87 -4.72
N VAL A 49 -6.22 -3.52 -4.30
CA VAL A 49 -4.86 -2.99 -4.41
C VAL A 49 -4.13 -3.87 -5.43
N GLN A 50 -3.54 -3.24 -6.43
CA GLN A 50 -2.72 -3.90 -7.44
C GLN A 50 -1.31 -3.35 -7.36
N THR A 51 -0.33 -4.25 -7.37
CA THR A 51 1.08 -3.90 -7.33
C THR A 51 1.81 -4.60 -8.47
N LEU A 52 2.75 -3.90 -9.09
CA LEU A 52 3.57 -4.44 -10.18
C LEU A 52 5.03 -4.16 -9.85
N TRP A 53 5.86 -5.20 -9.89
CA TRP A 53 7.30 -5.10 -9.75
C TRP A 53 8.00 -5.67 -10.98
N PRO A 54 8.97 -4.95 -11.57
CA PRO A 54 9.94 -5.55 -12.47
C PRO A 54 10.81 -6.55 -11.67
N LEU A 55 10.85 -7.80 -12.11
CA LEU A 55 11.65 -8.84 -11.44
C LEU A 55 13.11 -8.44 -11.31
N THR A 56 13.68 -7.81 -12.34
CA THR A 56 15.07 -7.35 -12.37
C THR A 56 15.43 -6.34 -11.27
N LEU A 57 14.44 -5.63 -10.71
CA LEU A 57 14.66 -4.67 -9.61
C LEU A 57 14.49 -5.32 -8.23
N LEU A 58 13.89 -6.51 -8.16
CA LEU A 58 13.57 -7.20 -6.92
C LEU A 58 14.43 -8.45 -6.70
N GLN A 59 14.94 -9.05 -7.78
CA GLN A 59 15.76 -10.24 -7.72
C GLN A 59 17.05 -9.97 -6.95
N ALA A 60 17.39 -10.88 -6.05
CA ALA A 60 18.67 -10.85 -5.35
C ALA A 60 19.81 -11.10 -6.35
N PRO A 61 21.00 -10.51 -6.15
CA PRO A 61 22.16 -10.88 -6.94
C PRO A 61 22.44 -12.38 -6.78
N ASP A 62 22.96 -12.99 -7.83
CA ASP A 62 23.45 -14.36 -7.73
C ASP A 62 24.56 -14.42 -6.66
N LEU A 63 24.51 -15.45 -5.84
CA LEU A 63 25.54 -15.70 -4.84
C LEU A 63 26.63 -16.50 -5.55
N ASP A 64 27.80 -15.88 -5.74
CA ASP A 64 29.02 -16.57 -6.19
C ASP A 64 29.46 -17.66 -5.21
#